data_AF-A0A228KA80-F1
#
_entry.id   AF-A0A228KA80-F1
#
_cell.length_a   1.000
_cell.length_b   1.000
_cell.length_c   1.000
_cell.angle_alpha   90.00
_cell.angle_beta   90.00
_cell.angle_gamma   90.00
#
_symmetry.space_group_name_H-M   'P 1'
#
loop_
_entity.id
_entity.type
_entity.pdbx_description
1 polymer ?
#
loop_
_entity_poly.entity_id
_entity_poly.type
_entity_poly.pdbx_seq_one_letter_code
_entity_poly.pdbx_strand_id
1 'polypeptide(L)'
;MKKISLTLATLAVAAGAFAQTPAQPQAPVQAPATTAAASAPSAEQRAARHEARVEQRIKYLHDQLKITSAQEPQWKTFADTMRDNGDTMGRLYRERMAKHDVSALDDMKQYAELSQANADGAKKLADAFAPLYESFPADQKALADTTFRSWLRHGGEHRGKGKTKGTDGKAAAAPAASAPAQP
;
A
#
# COMPACT_ATOMS: atom_id res chain seq x y z
N MET A 1 17.29 52.37 5.04
CA MET A 1 18.10 52.85 3.89
C MET A 1 17.84 51.87 2.73
N LYS A 2 16.91 52.17 1.82
CA LYS A 2 17.15 52.56 0.40
C LYS A 2 18.19 51.62 -0.26
N LYS A 3 17.88 50.89 -1.34
CA LYS A 3 17.46 51.41 -2.66
C LYS A 3 16.62 50.40 -3.46
N ILE A 4 15.58 50.95 -4.11
CA ILE A 4 14.73 50.36 -5.14
C ILE A 4 15.42 50.54 -6.49
N SER A 5 15.31 49.58 -7.41
CA SER A 5 15.51 49.85 -8.85
C SER A 5 14.55 48.99 -9.67
N LEU A 6 13.70 49.73 -10.38
CA LEU A 6 12.59 49.35 -11.24
C LEU A 6 12.99 49.77 -12.65
N THR A 7 12.94 48.85 -13.61
CA THR A 7 13.13 49.10 -15.05
C THR A 7 12.64 47.85 -15.77
N LEU A 8 11.93 47.85 -16.89
CA LEU A 8 11.11 48.81 -17.64
C LEU A 8 10.46 47.89 -18.70
N ALA A 9 9.14 48.00 -18.89
CA ALA A 9 8.41 47.18 -19.85
C ALA A 9 8.78 47.57 -21.30
N THR A 10 8.93 46.57 -22.18
CA THR A 10 8.88 46.78 -23.63
C THR A 10 8.08 45.66 -24.27
N LEU A 11 6.87 46.02 -24.71
CA LEU A 11 6.02 45.24 -25.62
C LEU A 11 6.48 45.54 -27.05
N ALA A 12 6.73 44.52 -27.86
CA ALA A 12 6.86 44.68 -29.31
C ALA A 12 6.08 43.55 -30.00
N VAL A 13 4.95 43.92 -30.59
CA VAL A 13 4.21 43.12 -31.56
C VAL A 13 4.72 43.53 -32.93
N ALA A 14 5.20 42.57 -33.73
CA ALA A 14 5.42 42.75 -35.15
C ALA A 14 5.02 41.48 -35.89
N ALA A 15 4.06 41.64 -36.80
CA ALA A 15 3.56 40.63 -37.71
C ALA A 15 4.38 40.59 -39.01
N GLY A 16 4.54 39.39 -39.57
CA GLY A 16 4.61 39.16 -41.01
C GLY A 16 5.96 39.38 -41.72
N ALA A 17 6.72 38.30 -41.90
CA ALA A 17 7.56 38.10 -43.07
C ALA A 17 7.71 36.60 -43.35
N PHE A 18 7.18 36.13 -44.47
CA PHE A 18 7.40 34.78 -44.97
C PHE A 18 8.86 34.66 -45.44
N ALA A 19 9.70 34.03 -44.63
CA ALA A 19 11.04 33.60 -45.04
C ALA A 19 10.99 32.13 -45.45
N GLN A 20 11.38 31.85 -46.69
CA GLN A 20 11.57 30.50 -47.22
C GLN A 20 12.73 29.83 -46.49
N THR A 21 12.45 28.82 -45.66
CA THR A 21 13.48 27.96 -45.07
C THR A 21 13.81 26.83 -46.05
N PRO A 22 15.09 26.60 -46.39
CA PRO A 22 15.49 25.47 -47.23
C PRO A 22 15.17 24.13 -46.53
N ALA A 23 14.81 23.14 -47.34
CA ALA A 23 14.45 21.80 -46.89
C ALA A 23 15.59 21.15 -46.10
N GLN A 24 15.36 20.92 -44.80
CA GLN A 24 16.20 20.06 -43.97
C GLN A 24 15.95 18.59 -44.34
N PRO A 25 16.98 17.74 -44.45
CA PRO A 25 16.82 16.31 -44.62
C PRO A 25 16.02 15.74 -43.46
N GLN A 26 14.92 15.04 -43.74
CA GLN A 26 14.12 14.37 -42.74
C GLN A 26 14.92 13.20 -42.16
N ALA A 27 15.42 13.36 -40.94
CA ALA A 27 15.85 12.23 -40.13
C ALA A 27 14.62 11.34 -39.88
N PRO A 28 14.75 10.00 -39.98
CA PRO A 28 13.63 9.10 -39.75
C PRO A 28 13.10 9.32 -38.33
N VAL A 29 11.82 9.66 -38.25
CA VAL A 29 11.05 9.70 -37.00
C VAL A 29 11.11 8.30 -36.39
N GLN A 30 11.97 8.13 -35.40
CA GLN A 30 11.94 6.95 -34.56
C GLN A 30 10.65 7.02 -33.76
N ALA A 31 9.69 6.15 -34.10
CA ALA A 31 8.52 5.91 -33.30
C ALA A 31 8.97 5.65 -31.84
N PRO A 32 8.31 6.22 -30.83
CA PRO A 32 8.63 5.89 -29.45
C PRO A 32 8.42 4.38 -29.30
N ALA A 33 9.52 3.66 -29.07
CA ALA A 33 9.48 2.27 -28.68
C ALA A 33 8.55 2.19 -27.47
N THR A 34 7.42 1.52 -27.64
CA THR A 34 6.52 1.15 -26.55
C THR A 34 7.37 0.46 -25.50
N THR A 35 7.60 1.12 -24.36
CA THR A 35 8.13 0.46 -23.17
C THR A 35 7.25 -0.74 -22.92
N ALA A 36 7.81 -1.94 -23.10
CA ALA A 36 7.12 -3.20 -22.87
C ALA A 36 6.44 -3.11 -21.49
N ALA A 37 5.12 -3.21 -21.48
CA ALA A 37 4.35 -3.25 -20.24
C ALA A 37 4.88 -4.43 -19.42
N ALA A 38 5.52 -4.14 -18.28
CA ALA A 38 5.97 -5.18 -17.37
C ALA A 38 4.77 -6.05 -17.01
N SER A 39 4.81 -7.33 -17.37
CA SER A 39 3.75 -8.28 -17.08
C SER A 39 3.50 -8.32 -15.57
N ALA A 40 2.23 -8.30 -15.16
CA ALA A 40 1.87 -8.47 -13.76
C ALA A 40 2.44 -9.81 -13.24
N PRO A 41 2.91 -9.89 -11.98
CA PRO A 41 3.45 -11.13 -11.44
C PRO A 41 2.42 -12.25 -11.50
N SER A 42 2.85 -13.52 -11.57
CA SER A 42 1.96 -14.68 -11.48
C SER A 42 1.42 -14.86 -10.06
N ALA A 43 0.43 -15.75 -9.88
CA ALA A 43 -0.10 -16.07 -8.55
C ALA A 43 0.98 -16.69 -7.64
N GLU A 44 1.81 -17.56 -8.20
CA GLU A 44 2.94 -18.23 -7.53
C GLU A 44 4.00 -17.20 -7.11
N GLN A 45 4.34 -16.25 -8.01
CA GLN A 45 5.28 -15.18 -7.68
C GLN A 45 4.78 -14.28 -6.56
N ARG A 46 3.46 -14.03 -6.48
CA ARG A 46 2.86 -13.28 -5.37
C ARG A 46 2.92 -14.08 -4.07
N ALA A 47 2.65 -15.39 -4.11
CA ALA A 47 2.74 -16.27 -2.95
C ALA A 47 4.17 -16.34 -2.39
N ALA A 48 5.17 -16.57 -3.26
CA ALA A 48 6.58 -16.60 -2.87
C ALA A 48 7.05 -15.26 -2.27
N ARG A 49 6.58 -14.13 -2.80
CA ARG A 49 6.87 -12.80 -2.22
C ARG A 49 6.24 -12.63 -0.85
N HIS A 50 5.06 -13.18 -0.62
CA HIS A 50 4.39 -13.13 0.68
C HIS A 50 5.14 -13.95 1.74
N GLU A 51 5.50 -15.19 1.42
CA GLU A 51 6.33 -16.04 2.29
C GLU A 51 7.66 -15.37 2.62
N ALA A 52 8.36 -14.82 1.62
CA ALA A 52 9.59 -14.08 1.83
C ALA A 52 9.42 -12.88 2.78
N ARG A 53 8.27 -12.19 2.72
CA ARG A 53 7.96 -11.06 3.61
C ARG A 53 7.72 -11.51 5.04
N VAL A 54 7.10 -12.68 5.24
CA VAL A 54 6.92 -13.29 6.56
C VAL A 54 8.28 -13.65 7.15
N GLU A 55 9.14 -14.36 6.42
CA GLU A 55 10.47 -14.72 6.92
C GLU A 55 11.36 -13.49 7.19
N GLN A 56 11.31 -12.48 6.32
CA GLN A 56 11.99 -11.20 6.58
C GLN A 56 11.52 -10.56 7.89
N ARG A 57 10.21 -10.62 8.17
CA ARG A 57 9.63 -10.08 9.40
C ARG A 57 10.07 -10.87 10.62
N ILE A 58 10.06 -12.20 10.53
CA ILE A 58 10.52 -13.11 11.58
C ILE A 58 11.98 -12.77 11.91
N LYS A 59 12.86 -12.75 10.91
CA LYS A 59 14.27 -12.40 11.10
C LYS A 59 14.45 -11.02 11.73
N TYR A 60 13.77 -10.00 11.18
CA TYR A 60 13.84 -8.64 11.71
C TYR A 60 13.45 -8.58 13.18
N LEU A 61 12.34 -9.21 13.56
CA LEU A 61 11.87 -9.23 14.94
C LEU A 61 12.82 -10.03 15.85
N HIS A 62 13.40 -11.14 15.40
CA HIS A 62 14.41 -11.87 16.16
C HIS A 62 15.61 -10.98 16.51
N ASP A 63 16.15 -10.31 15.49
CA ASP A 63 17.30 -9.41 15.62
C ASP A 63 16.97 -8.20 16.52
N GLN A 64 15.82 -7.55 16.26
CA GLN A 64 15.41 -6.36 17.02
C GLN A 64 15.09 -6.69 18.46
N LEU A 65 14.44 -7.82 18.73
CA LEU A 65 14.13 -8.21 20.09
C LEU A 65 15.34 -8.80 20.81
N LYS A 66 16.48 -9.03 20.14
CA LYS A 66 17.69 -9.63 20.72
C LYS A 66 17.39 -10.96 21.41
N ILE A 67 16.68 -11.83 20.71
CA ILE A 67 16.31 -13.15 21.23
C ILE A 67 17.57 -13.93 21.62
N THR A 68 17.56 -14.46 22.84
CA THR A 68 18.67 -15.26 23.37
C THR A 68 18.43 -16.75 23.19
N SER A 69 19.47 -17.57 23.29
CA SER A 69 19.35 -19.04 23.19
C SER A 69 18.35 -19.64 24.19
N ALA A 70 18.18 -19.03 25.37
CA ALA A 70 17.21 -19.46 26.37
C ALA A 70 15.75 -19.15 25.95
N GLN A 71 15.55 -18.13 25.11
CA GLN A 71 14.24 -17.68 24.62
C GLN A 71 13.85 -18.35 23.30
N GLU A 72 14.79 -19.00 22.60
CA GLU A 72 14.56 -19.67 21.30
C GLU A 72 13.33 -20.60 21.27
N PRO A 73 13.03 -21.42 22.29
CA PRO A 73 11.84 -22.25 22.26
C PRO A 73 10.54 -21.44 22.20
N GLN A 74 10.47 -20.33 22.94
CA GLN A 74 9.29 -19.44 22.95
C GLN A 74 9.24 -18.60 21.67
N TRP A 75 10.40 -18.15 21.20
CA TRP A 75 10.53 -17.47 19.91
C TRP A 75 10.05 -18.34 18.75
N LYS A 76 10.45 -19.62 18.72
CA LYS A 76 10.02 -20.56 17.68
C LYS A 76 8.50 -20.68 17.62
N THR A 77 7.83 -20.82 18.76
CA THR A 77 6.36 -20.85 18.83
C THR A 77 5.73 -19.58 18.25
N PHE A 78 6.27 -18.42 18.59
CA PHE A 78 5.82 -17.14 18.05
C PHE A 78 6.07 -17.03 16.53
N ALA A 79 7.24 -17.45 16.06
CA ALA A 79 7.62 -17.45 14.65
C ALA A 79 6.76 -18.39 13.81
N ASP A 80 6.50 -19.60 14.31
CA ASP A 80 5.63 -20.56 13.63
C ASP A 80 4.19 -20.03 13.54
N THR A 81 3.70 -19.38 14.60
CA THR A 81 2.38 -18.71 14.55
C THR A 81 2.33 -17.61 13.48
N MET A 82 3.42 -16.86 13.26
CA MET A 82 3.51 -15.88 12.17
C MET A 82 3.45 -16.56 10.79
N ARG A 83 4.11 -17.71 10.62
CA ARG A 83 4.09 -18.50 9.37
C ARG A 83 2.69 -19.06 9.09
N ASP A 84 2.09 -19.72 10.07
CA ASP A 84 0.76 -20.33 9.94
C ASP A 84 -0.32 -19.29 9.58
N ASN A 85 -0.25 -18.10 10.21
CA ASN A 85 -1.11 -16.98 9.86
C ASN A 85 -0.83 -16.47 8.45
N GLY A 86 0.45 -16.37 8.08
CA GLY A 86 0.89 -16.02 6.73
C GLY A 86 0.31 -16.96 5.67
N ASP A 87 0.38 -18.27 5.90
CA ASP A 87 -0.13 -19.30 5.00
C ASP A 87 -1.65 -19.27 4.91
N THR A 88 -2.34 -19.12 6.04
CA THR A 88 -3.80 -19.00 6.10
C THR A 88 -4.27 -17.81 5.27
N MET A 89 -3.67 -16.63 5.50
CA MET A 89 -4.01 -15.42 4.74
C MET A 89 -3.65 -15.56 3.27
N GLY A 90 -2.47 -16.09 2.95
CA GLY A 90 -2.02 -16.31 1.59
C GLY A 90 -2.98 -17.21 0.81
N ARG A 91 -3.46 -18.29 1.43
CA ARG A 91 -4.47 -19.18 0.85
C ARG A 91 -5.79 -18.46 0.58
N LEU A 92 -6.35 -17.78 1.58
CA LEU A 92 -7.63 -17.05 1.43
C LEU A 92 -7.54 -15.98 0.34
N TYR A 93 -6.42 -15.24 0.26
CA TYR A 93 -6.22 -14.28 -0.82
C TYR A 93 -6.12 -14.95 -2.19
N ARG A 94 -5.42 -16.08 -2.33
CA ARG A 94 -5.36 -16.82 -3.60
C ARG A 94 -6.75 -17.31 -4.03
N GLU A 95 -7.52 -17.87 -3.10
CA GLU A 95 -8.88 -18.33 -3.37
C GLU A 95 -9.81 -17.19 -3.81
N ARG A 96 -9.72 -16.02 -3.16
CA ARG A 96 -10.47 -14.82 -3.57
C ARG A 96 -10.03 -14.32 -4.93
N MET A 97 -8.73 -14.29 -5.20
CA MET A 97 -8.19 -13.83 -6.48
C MET A 97 -8.46 -14.79 -7.63
N ALA A 98 -8.71 -16.08 -7.38
CA ALA A 98 -9.10 -17.03 -8.41
C ALA A 98 -10.59 -16.95 -8.79
N LYS A 99 -11.42 -16.36 -7.93
CA LYS A 99 -12.87 -16.24 -8.10
C LYS A 99 -13.25 -14.81 -8.50
N HIS A 100 -13.32 -14.55 -9.80
CA HIS A 100 -13.55 -13.20 -10.34
C HIS A 100 -15.03 -12.84 -10.55
N ASP A 101 -15.92 -13.83 -10.63
CA ASP A 101 -17.35 -13.65 -10.91
C ASP A 101 -18.17 -14.32 -9.78
N VAL A 102 -18.24 -13.63 -8.63
CA VAL A 102 -19.00 -14.08 -7.46
C VAL A 102 -20.17 -13.13 -7.22
N SER A 103 -21.26 -13.67 -6.67
CA SER A 103 -22.39 -12.83 -6.27
C SER A 103 -21.98 -11.83 -5.18
N ALA A 104 -22.68 -10.71 -5.08
CA ALA A 104 -22.43 -9.73 -4.01
C ALA A 104 -22.54 -10.34 -2.60
N LEU A 105 -23.46 -11.31 -2.43
CA LEU A 105 -23.61 -12.03 -1.16
C LEU A 105 -22.37 -12.88 -0.85
N ASP A 106 -21.80 -13.56 -1.85
CA ASP A 106 -20.62 -14.39 -1.66
C ASP A 106 -19.35 -13.56 -1.48
N ASP A 107 -19.24 -12.40 -2.14
CA ASP A 107 -18.15 -11.45 -1.90
C ASP A 107 -18.15 -10.96 -0.43
N MET A 108 -19.33 -10.68 0.13
CA MET A 108 -19.48 -10.31 1.54
C MET A 108 -19.13 -11.46 2.48
N LYS A 109 -19.49 -12.71 2.16
CA LYS A 109 -19.08 -13.89 2.95
C LYS A 109 -17.56 -14.07 2.93
N GLN A 110 -16.92 -13.92 1.77
CA GLN A 110 -15.46 -14.00 1.65
C GLN A 110 -14.77 -12.90 2.46
N TYR A 111 -15.32 -11.68 2.44
CA TYR A 111 -14.82 -10.60 3.29
C TYR A 111 -14.95 -10.91 4.78
N ALA A 112 -16.09 -11.47 5.20
CA ALA A 112 -16.31 -11.89 6.59
C ALA A 112 -15.31 -12.99 7.01
N GLU A 113 -15.09 -14.00 6.17
CA GLU A 113 -14.12 -15.07 6.42
C GLU A 113 -12.69 -14.52 6.56
N LEU A 114 -12.27 -13.63 5.66
CA LEU A 114 -10.95 -12.99 5.73
C LEU A 114 -10.79 -12.15 7.00
N SER A 115 -11.84 -11.41 7.37
CA SER A 115 -11.84 -10.59 8.59
C SER A 115 -11.75 -11.45 9.84
N GLN A 116 -12.51 -12.54 9.90
CA GLN A 116 -12.47 -13.49 11.00
C GLN A 116 -11.10 -14.15 11.12
N ALA A 117 -10.56 -14.67 10.02
CA ALA A 117 -9.24 -15.30 10.03
C ALA A 117 -8.13 -14.31 10.43
N ASN A 118 -8.25 -13.02 10.10
CA ASN A 118 -7.33 -11.99 10.60
C ASN A 118 -7.46 -11.80 12.11
N ALA A 119 -8.68 -11.74 12.64
CA ALA A 119 -8.92 -11.59 14.08
C ALA A 119 -8.41 -12.82 14.87
N ASP A 120 -8.70 -14.02 14.38
CA ASP A 120 -8.21 -15.28 14.96
C ASP A 120 -6.68 -15.34 14.93
N GLY A 121 -6.08 -14.95 13.81
CA GLY A 121 -4.62 -14.87 13.68
C GLY A 121 -4.00 -13.86 14.64
N ALA A 122 -4.60 -12.68 14.80
CA ALA A 122 -4.14 -11.66 15.74
C ALA A 122 -4.20 -12.17 17.19
N LYS A 123 -5.29 -12.87 17.55
CA LYS A 123 -5.42 -13.50 18.87
C LYS A 123 -4.33 -14.55 19.09
N LYS A 124 -4.12 -15.46 18.15
CA LYS A 124 -3.07 -16.49 18.23
C LYS A 124 -1.68 -15.89 18.41
N LEU A 125 -1.38 -14.81 17.68
CA LEU A 125 -0.10 -14.10 17.82
C LEU A 125 0.07 -13.48 19.21
N ALA A 126 -0.98 -12.86 19.76
CA ALA A 126 -0.93 -12.31 21.10
C ALA A 126 -0.71 -13.41 22.15
N ASP A 127 -1.45 -14.51 22.04
CA ASP A 127 -1.35 -15.67 22.94
C ASP A 127 0.04 -16.32 22.86
N ALA A 128 0.63 -16.45 21.67
CA ALA A 128 1.98 -16.98 21.45
C ALA A 128 3.10 -16.02 21.89
N PHE A 129 2.89 -14.72 21.79
CA PHE A 129 3.87 -13.71 22.18
C PHE A 129 3.96 -13.53 23.70
N ALA A 130 2.84 -13.69 24.42
CA ALA A 130 2.78 -13.50 25.86
C ALA A 130 3.91 -14.21 26.65
N PRO A 131 4.12 -15.54 26.54
CA PRO A 131 5.18 -16.21 27.28
C PRO A 131 6.59 -15.73 26.91
N LEU A 132 6.81 -15.35 25.64
CA LEU A 132 8.07 -14.79 25.18
C LEU A 132 8.31 -13.39 25.79
N TYR A 133 7.29 -12.54 25.80
CA TYR A 133 7.38 -11.21 26.39
C TYR A 133 7.63 -11.28 27.91
N GLU A 134 6.97 -12.20 28.60
CA GLU A 134 7.18 -12.38 30.04
C GLU A 134 8.62 -12.79 30.38
N SER A 135 9.31 -13.56 29.52
CA SER A 135 10.71 -13.96 29.72
C SER A 135 11.75 -12.87 29.43
N PHE A 136 11.33 -11.72 28.92
CA PHE A 136 12.23 -10.59 28.63
C PHE A 136 12.62 -9.82 29.91
N PRO A 137 13.90 -9.45 30.12
CA PRO A 137 14.29 -8.43 31.08
C PRO A 137 13.76 -7.05 30.66
N ALA A 138 13.80 -6.08 31.58
CA ALA A 138 13.18 -4.76 31.41
C ALA A 138 13.61 -4.05 30.11
N ASP A 139 14.90 -4.04 29.78
CA ASP A 139 15.41 -3.40 28.57
C ASP A 139 14.88 -4.05 27.28
N GLN A 140 14.73 -5.39 27.28
CA GLN A 140 14.21 -6.12 26.14
C GLN A 140 12.68 -5.94 26.00
N LYS A 141 11.94 -5.84 27.12
CA LYS A 141 10.52 -5.44 27.12
C LYS A 141 10.33 -4.04 26.51
N ALA A 142 11.15 -3.06 26.91
CA ALA A 142 11.09 -1.70 26.35
C ALA A 142 11.39 -1.67 24.83
N LEU A 143 12.32 -2.52 24.37
CA LEU A 143 12.64 -2.68 22.96
C LEU A 143 11.47 -3.32 22.18
N ALA A 144 10.83 -4.33 22.76
CA ALA A 144 9.61 -4.91 22.21
C ALA A 144 8.49 -3.88 22.09
N ASP A 145 8.18 -3.17 23.17
CA ASP A 145 7.14 -2.13 23.21
C ASP A 145 7.36 -1.04 22.16
N THR A 146 8.60 -0.64 21.95
CA THR A 146 8.95 0.37 20.93
C THR A 146 8.80 -0.19 19.53
N THR A 147 9.31 -1.40 19.29
CA THR A 147 9.26 -2.09 18.00
C THR A 147 7.81 -2.29 17.53
N PHE A 148 6.94 -2.78 18.42
CA PHE A 148 5.54 -3.03 18.08
C PHE A 148 4.70 -1.75 18.00
N ARG A 149 5.00 -0.71 18.79
CA ARG A 149 4.31 0.59 18.70
C ARG A 149 4.59 1.32 17.39
N SER A 150 5.84 1.32 16.93
CA SER A 150 6.21 1.84 15.61
C SER A 150 5.41 1.12 14.51
N TRP A 151 5.31 -0.21 14.62
CA TRP A 151 4.57 -1.01 13.65
C TRP A 151 3.06 -0.71 13.63
N LEU A 152 2.40 -0.62 14.78
CA LEU A 152 0.97 -0.30 14.86
C LEU A 152 0.65 1.08 14.28
N ARG A 153 1.59 2.04 14.37
CA ARG A 153 1.43 3.38 13.79
C ARG A 153 1.67 3.40 12.28
N HIS A 154 2.65 2.64 11.78
CA HIS A 154 2.92 2.57 10.34
C HIS A 154 1.93 1.68 9.56
N GLY A 155 1.22 0.76 10.22
CA GLY A 155 0.19 -0.07 9.59
C GLY A 155 -1.05 0.69 9.09
N GLY A 156 -1.30 1.90 9.60
CA GLY A 156 -2.46 2.73 9.22
C GLY A 156 -2.19 3.80 8.16
N GLU A 157 -0.92 4.12 7.87
CA GLU A 157 -0.55 5.40 7.22
C GLU A 157 -0.12 5.27 5.75
N HIS A 158 -0.61 4.24 5.04
CA HIS A 158 -0.39 4.06 3.61
C HIS A 158 -1.59 4.39 2.71
N ARG A 159 -2.67 4.94 3.26
CA ARG A 159 -3.86 5.34 2.49
C ARG A 159 -4.14 6.84 2.65
N GLY A 160 -3.50 7.68 1.83
CA GLY A 160 -3.93 9.08 1.70
C GLY A 160 -2.84 10.15 1.55
N LYS A 161 -1.87 9.98 0.65
CA LYS A 161 -1.16 11.14 0.07
C LYS A 161 -1.21 11.11 -1.46
N GLY A 162 -2.43 10.96 -1.99
CA GLY A 162 -2.74 11.43 -3.33
C GLY A 162 -2.92 12.95 -3.26
N LYS A 163 -2.04 13.72 -3.90
CA LYS A 163 -2.21 15.15 -4.10
C LYS A 163 -3.57 15.40 -4.78
N THR A 164 -4.53 15.98 -4.08
CA THR A 164 -5.67 16.66 -4.71
C THR A 164 -5.15 17.92 -5.38
N LYS A 165 -4.77 17.80 -6.66
CA LYS A 165 -4.63 18.97 -7.54
C LYS A 165 -6.03 19.27 -8.06
N GLY A 166 -6.59 20.38 -7.59
CA GLY A 166 -7.92 20.84 -7.94
C GLY A 166 -8.11 21.01 -9.45
N THR A 167 -9.27 20.58 -9.91
CA THR A 167 -9.94 21.15 -11.07
C THR A 167 -11.37 21.43 -10.65
N ASP A 168 -11.63 22.71 -10.39
CA ASP A 168 -12.96 23.29 -10.41
C ASP A 168 -13.63 22.96 -11.74
N GLY A 169 -14.89 22.54 -11.70
CA GLY A 169 -15.55 22.05 -12.92
C GLY A 169 -17.02 21.67 -12.81
N LYS A 170 -17.85 22.62 -12.36
CA LYS A 170 -19.23 22.86 -12.79
C LYS A 170 -20.35 21.88 -12.35
N ALA A 171 -21.26 22.48 -11.60
CA ALA A 171 -22.58 22.02 -11.21
C ALA A 171 -23.45 21.50 -12.37
N ALA A 172 -24.27 20.50 -12.05
CA ALA A 172 -25.61 20.34 -12.61
C ALA A 172 -26.56 19.94 -11.48
N ALA A 173 -27.47 20.86 -11.14
CA ALA A 173 -28.53 20.69 -10.17
C ALA A 173 -29.66 19.80 -10.75
N ALA A 174 -30.12 18.86 -9.93
CA ALA A 174 -31.49 18.39 -9.61
C ALA A 174 -32.65 18.55 -10.63
N PRO A 175 -33.74 17.72 -10.55
CA PRO A 175 -34.64 17.82 -9.40
C PRO A 175 -35.13 16.50 -8.80
N ALA A 176 -35.49 16.59 -7.52
CA ALA A 176 -36.29 15.63 -6.77
C ALA A 176 -37.71 15.53 -7.35
N ALA A 177 -38.25 14.32 -7.41
CA ALA A 177 -39.66 14.07 -7.69
C ALA A 177 -40.29 13.30 -6.53
N SER A 178 -41.11 14.07 -5.81
CA SER A 178 -42.21 13.79 -4.91
C SER A 178 -42.79 12.36 -4.85
N ALA A 179 -42.98 11.89 -3.62
CA ALA A 179 -43.96 10.86 -3.27
C ALA A 179 -45.40 11.37 -3.45
N PRO A 180 -46.37 10.48 -3.71
CA PRO A 180 -47.74 10.70 -3.29
C PRO A 180 -48.23 9.63 -2.30
N ALA A 181 -49.12 10.10 -1.44
CA ALA A 181 -49.80 9.41 -0.37
C ALA A 181 -50.83 8.36 -0.84
N GLN A 182 -51.19 7.50 0.10
CA GLN A 182 -52.28 6.51 0.11
C GLN A 182 -53.67 7.08 -0.28
N PRO A 183 -54.60 6.18 -0.57
CA PRO A 183 -55.68 5.91 0.39
C PRO A 183 -55.58 4.55 1.11
#